data_AF-A0A392M3S9-F1
#
_entry.id   AF-A0A392M3S9-F1
#
_cell.length_a   1.000
_cell.length_b   1.000
_cell.length_c   1.000
_cell.angle_alpha   90.00
_cell.angle_beta   90.00
_cell.angle_gamma   90.00
#
_symmetry.space_group_name_H-M   'P 1'
#
loop_
_entity.id
_entity.type
_entity.pdbx_description
1 polymer ?
#
loop_
_entity_poly.entity_id
_entity_poly.type
_entity_poly.pdbx_seq_one_letter_code
_entity_poly.pdbx_strand_id
1 'polypeptide(L)'
;DDILPFVSSIFLRRLMLPGVHHNAALHATLAEYNRHLGESELQTLTADGLKREILSLIEHEVGSEKVSIVHCWKCFFARYFHNWCKNNAIYGLLVDSSTVAVGLIRKKSVSLFRSLEDIERIVEGPSDEVSELASVMDLFDDDIECEILIELLRCVTSFSQQLGKTASSIFYESLLTAPAISSEDIVKCIVKILETGYCISGPVLQSSTFGDHTIFLQKELTDHRSLRKLSVDMFLSLQGLYKKASTWDKILNVIEGLLKFLVPQKRMLKFDTEMSSNINSSIMVHSSYQIAKVMFESSWDFLLFLSYLVDISGQVSL
;
A
#
# COMPACT_ATOMS: atom_id res chain seq x y z
N ASP A 1 18.43 1.16 18.89
CA ASP A 1 18.23 2.60 18.60
C ASP A 1 17.77 2.90 17.18
N ASP A 2 17.91 1.99 16.20
CA ASP A 2 17.55 2.26 14.79
C ASP A 2 16.06 2.08 14.41
N ILE A 3 15.21 1.65 15.34
CA ILE A 3 13.78 1.38 15.07
C ILE A 3 12.97 2.67 14.92
N LEU A 4 13.26 3.70 15.73
CA LEU A 4 12.50 4.96 15.70
C LEU A 4 12.70 5.74 14.39
N PRO A 5 13.95 5.90 13.88
CA PRO A 5 14.17 6.52 12.57
C PRO A 5 13.50 5.73 11.44
N PHE A 6 13.53 4.39 11.50
CA PHE A 6 12.87 3.53 10.50
C PHE A 6 11.34 3.70 10.50
N VAL A 7 10.71 3.74 11.67
CA VAL A 7 9.26 3.96 11.76
C VAL A 7 8.88 5.33 11.19
N SER A 8 9.62 6.38 11.53
CA SER A 8 9.37 7.71 11.00
C SER A 8 9.62 7.82 9.49
N SER A 9 10.58 7.07 8.94
CA SER A 9 10.83 7.08 7.50
C SER A 9 9.67 6.48 6.70
N ILE A 10 9.01 5.43 7.21
CA ILE A 10 7.78 4.86 6.61
C ILE A 10 6.70 5.95 6.49
N PHE A 11 6.42 6.65 7.59
CA PHE A 11 5.39 7.69 7.64
C PHE A 11 5.70 8.86 6.71
N LEU A 12 6.93 9.38 6.77
CA LEU A 12 7.37 10.44 5.86
C LEU A 12 7.26 10.03 4.40
N ARG A 13 7.74 8.83 4.06
CA ARG A 13 7.70 8.36 2.68
C ARG A 13 6.27 8.32 2.18
N ARG A 14 5.35 7.80 2.99
CA ARG A 14 3.92 7.73 2.67
C ARG A 14 3.29 9.11 2.45
N LEU A 15 3.66 10.10 3.26
CA LEU A 15 3.21 11.48 3.09
C LEU A 15 3.69 12.09 1.78
N MET A 16 4.92 11.78 1.37
CA MET A 16 5.56 12.33 0.17
C MET A 16 5.15 11.63 -1.14
N LEU A 17 4.29 10.61 -1.08
CA LEU A 17 3.86 9.88 -2.28
C LEU A 17 2.99 10.76 -3.21
N PRO A 18 3.13 10.62 -4.53
CA PRO A 18 2.24 11.29 -5.48
C PRO A 18 0.77 10.96 -5.20
N GLY A 19 -0.07 11.99 -5.11
CA GLY A 19 -1.50 11.87 -4.79
C GLY A 19 -1.83 11.87 -3.29
N VAL A 20 -0.84 11.65 -2.42
CA VAL A 20 -0.98 11.85 -0.96
C VAL A 20 -0.51 13.24 -0.57
N HIS A 21 0.66 13.64 -1.05
CA HIS A 21 1.26 14.94 -0.77
C HIS A 21 0.41 16.08 -1.32
N HIS A 22 0.08 17.05 -0.47
CA HIS A 22 -0.71 18.22 -0.83
C HIS A 22 -0.21 19.45 -0.07
N ASN A 23 0.46 20.37 -0.77
CA ASN A 23 1.12 21.54 -0.17
C ASN A 23 0.20 22.35 0.74
N ALA A 24 -1.01 22.70 0.29
CA ALA A 24 -1.94 23.49 1.10
C ALA A 24 -2.43 22.77 2.37
N ALA A 25 -2.59 21.43 2.31
CA ALA A 25 -3.00 20.63 3.46
C ALA A 25 -1.86 20.53 4.47
N LEU A 26 -0.63 20.32 3.97
CA LEU A 26 0.56 20.28 4.80
C LEU A 26 0.81 21.62 5.50
N HIS A 27 0.73 22.73 4.76
CA HIS A 27 0.86 24.07 5.31
C HIS A 27 -0.15 24.33 6.44
N ALA A 28 -1.43 24.03 6.21
CA ALA A 28 -2.47 24.17 7.23
C ALA A 28 -2.19 23.29 8.47
N THR A 29 -1.67 22.09 8.26
CA THR A 29 -1.31 21.17 9.35
C THR A 29 -0.14 21.71 10.16
N LEU A 30 0.93 22.19 9.52
CA LEU A 30 2.08 22.79 10.22
C LEU A 30 1.66 24.02 11.05
N ALA A 31 0.75 24.84 10.53
CA ALA A 31 0.21 25.99 11.26
C ALA A 31 -0.55 25.58 12.53
N GLU A 32 -1.32 24.48 12.52
CA GLU A 32 -1.99 23.95 13.72
C GLU A 32 -1.00 23.47 14.80
N TYR A 33 0.23 23.13 14.41
CA TYR A 33 1.34 22.80 15.31
C TYR A 33 2.14 24.03 15.75
N ASN A 34 1.62 25.24 15.51
CA ASN A 34 2.31 26.52 15.73
C ASN A 34 3.61 26.70 14.93
N ARG A 35 3.85 25.88 13.89
CA ARG A 35 4.93 26.12 12.91
C ARG A 35 4.41 27.03 11.81
N HIS A 36 4.63 28.32 12.02
CA HIS A 36 4.22 29.37 11.11
C HIS A 36 5.27 29.58 10.01
N LEU A 37 5.39 28.59 9.11
CA LEU A 37 6.13 28.75 7.87
C LEU A 37 5.26 29.49 6.87
N GLY A 38 5.80 30.49 6.18
CA GLY A 38 5.08 31.13 5.08
C GLY A 38 4.85 30.16 3.93
N GLU A 39 3.75 30.32 3.17
CA GLU A 39 3.46 29.45 2.02
C GLU A 39 4.59 29.48 0.97
N SER A 40 5.23 30.65 0.80
CA SER A 40 6.42 30.82 -0.04
C SER A 40 7.66 30.10 0.50
N GLU A 41 7.83 30.05 1.82
CA GLU A 41 8.95 29.34 2.46
C GLU A 41 8.79 27.84 2.34
N LEU A 42 7.55 27.34 2.46
CA LEU A 42 7.26 25.92 2.26
C LEU A 42 7.57 25.48 0.82
N GLN A 43 7.32 26.33 -0.16
CA GLN A 43 7.58 26.04 -1.58
C GLN A 43 9.07 26.05 -1.94
N THR A 44 9.90 26.78 -1.20
CA THR A 44 11.36 26.83 -1.45
C THR A 44 12.12 25.70 -0.77
N LEU A 45 11.48 24.98 0.16
CA LEU A 45 12.09 23.81 0.79
C LEU A 45 12.28 22.67 -0.21
N THR A 46 13.47 22.07 -0.18
CA THR A 46 13.71 20.79 -0.85
C THR A 46 12.90 19.68 -0.17
N ALA A 47 12.68 18.56 -0.85
CA ALA A 47 11.99 17.41 -0.27
C ALA A 47 12.63 16.96 1.06
N ASP A 48 13.96 17.00 1.17
CA ASP A 48 14.67 16.64 2.41
C ASP A 48 14.64 17.74 3.47
N GLY A 49 14.56 19.01 3.06
CA GLY A 49 14.25 20.13 3.97
C GLY A 49 12.89 19.95 4.62
N LEU A 50 11.88 19.62 3.81
CA LEU A 50 10.51 19.40 4.28
C LEU A 50 10.41 18.19 5.24
N LYS A 51 11.05 17.06 4.89
CA LYS A 51 11.10 15.88 5.77
C LYS A 51 11.71 16.21 7.13
N ARG A 52 12.82 16.97 7.16
CA ARG A 52 13.48 17.38 8.41
C ARG A 52 12.59 18.26 9.27
N GLU A 53 11.87 19.19 8.65
CA GLU A 53 10.95 20.07 9.39
C GLU A 53 9.84 19.26 10.07
N ILE A 54 9.21 18.34 9.33
CA ILE A 54 8.16 17.45 9.85
C ILE A 54 8.72 16.54 10.95
N LEU A 55 9.92 15.96 10.78
CA LEU A 55 10.54 15.15 11.82
C LEU A 55 10.78 15.95 13.10
N SER A 56 11.33 17.16 12.97
CA SER A 56 11.61 18.02 14.13
C SER A 56 10.35 18.34 14.94
N LEU A 57 9.20 18.44 14.26
CA LEU A 57 7.89 18.62 14.88
C LEU A 57 7.46 17.40 15.68
N ILE A 58 7.53 16.22 15.06
CA ILE A 58 7.15 14.95 15.69
C ILE A 58 8.03 14.67 16.91
N GLU A 59 9.34 14.87 16.78
CA GLU A 59 10.31 14.66 17.86
C GLU A 59 10.08 15.63 19.03
N HIS A 60 9.70 16.87 18.75
CA HIS A 60 9.39 17.85 19.79
C HIS A 60 8.14 17.45 20.60
N GLU A 61 7.08 16.95 19.95
CA GLU A 61 5.89 16.44 20.66
C GLU A 61 6.22 15.21 21.52
N VAL A 62 7.02 14.28 21.01
CA VAL A 62 7.47 13.09 21.76
C VAL A 62 8.20 13.50 23.05
N GLY A 63 9.12 14.47 22.95
CA GLY A 63 9.90 14.96 24.09
C GLY A 63 9.09 15.76 25.11
N SER A 64 8.06 16.47 24.66
CA SER A 64 7.20 17.31 25.51
C SER A 64 6.17 16.50 26.30
N GLU A 65 5.53 15.51 25.68
CA GLU A 65 4.37 14.82 26.25
C GLU A 65 4.67 13.38 26.75
N LYS A 66 5.90 12.87 26.58
CA LYS A 66 6.27 11.44 26.82
C LYS A 66 5.35 10.46 26.08
N VAL A 67 4.88 10.86 24.90
CA VAL A 67 3.97 10.09 24.06
C VAL A 67 4.77 9.27 23.05
N SER A 68 4.25 8.09 22.65
CA SER A 68 4.95 7.25 21.68
C SER A 68 5.03 7.91 20.29
N ILE A 69 6.14 7.70 19.57
CA ILE A 69 6.34 8.27 18.22
C ILE A 69 5.20 7.92 17.25
N VAL A 70 4.66 6.70 17.37
CA VAL A 70 3.54 6.21 16.55
C VAL A 70 2.26 7.01 16.82
N HIS A 71 2.03 7.38 18.09
CA HIS A 71 0.88 8.21 18.44
C HIS A 71 1.03 9.63 17.89
N CYS A 72 2.22 10.25 18.00
CA CYS A 72 2.49 11.56 17.41
C CYS A 72 2.26 11.56 15.90
N TRP A 73 2.76 10.55 15.18
CA TRP A 73 2.47 10.37 13.75
C TRP A 73 0.98 10.21 13.46
N LYS A 74 0.25 9.42 14.27
CA LYS A 74 -1.19 9.25 14.10
C LYS A 74 -1.96 10.56 14.27
N CYS A 75 -1.60 11.37 15.26
CA CYS A 75 -2.19 12.69 15.47
C CYS A 75 -1.89 13.64 14.31
N PHE A 76 -0.64 13.66 13.83
CA PHE A 76 -0.24 14.45 12.68
C PHE A 76 -1.05 14.06 11.43
N PHE A 77 -1.15 12.77 11.12
CA PHE A 77 -1.93 12.30 9.96
C PHE A 77 -3.43 12.55 10.09
N ALA A 78 -4.00 12.51 11.30
CA ALA A 78 -5.39 12.84 11.51
C ALA A 78 -5.68 14.31 11.17
N ARG A 79 -4.82 15.23 11.65
CA ARG A 79 -4.90 16.67 11.31
C ARG A 79 -4.64 16.91 9.82
N TYR A 80 -3.62 16.26 9.27
CA TYR A 80 -3.31 16.32 7.85
C TYR A 80 -4.47 15.88 6.98
N PHE A 81 -5.09 14.74 7.30
CA PHE A 81 -6.22 14.21 6.54
C PHE A 81 -7.43 15.15 6.59
N HIS A 82 -7.74 15.72 7.76
CA HIS A 82 -8.78 16.74 7.89
C HIS A 82 -8.52 17.94 6.98
N ASN A 83 -7.30 18.46 7.00
CA ASN A 83 -6.89 19.57 6.15
C ASN A 83 -6.85 19.20 4.66
N TRP A 84 -6.51 17.96 4.34
CA TRP A 84 -6.53 17.44 2.98
C TRP A 84 -7.96 17.42 2.44
N CYS A 85 -8.93 16.89 3.19
CA CYS A 85 -10.34 16.90 2.79
C CYS A 85 -10.86 18.33 2.53
N LYS A 86 -10.50 19.28 3.41
CA LYS A 86 -10.91 20.69 3.28
C LYS A 86 -10.29 21.39 2.06
N ASN A 87 -9.05 21.05 1.71
CA ASN A 87 -8.33 21.67 0.59
C ASN A 87 -8.52 20.93 -0.75
N ASN A 88 -9.03 19.69 -0.72
CA ASN A 88 -9.25 18.86 -1.90
C ASN A 88 -10.75 18.77 -2.30
N ALA A 89 -11.58 19.67 -1.78
CA ALA A 89 -13.01 19.76 -2.09
C ALA A 89 -13.26 20.01 -3.59
N ILE A 90 -14.25 19.31 -4.16
CA ILE A 90 -14.61 19.38 -5.58
C ILE A 90 -15.47 20.61 -5.84
N TYR A 91 -15.11 21.39 -6.87
CA TYR A 91 -15.83 22.60 -7.29
C TYR A 91 -16.53 22.45 -8.64
N GLY A 92 -16.04 21.58 -9.52
CA GLY A 92 -16.68 21.36 -10.80
C GLY A 92 -16.01 20.30 -11.66
N LEU A 93 -16.68 19.95 -12.74
CA LEU A 93 -16.17 19.08 -13.80
C LEU A 93 -15.52 19.95 -14.89
N LEU A 94 -14.32 19.56 -15.32
CA LEU A 94 -13.64 20.11 -16.48
C LEU A 94 -13.85 19.13 -17.64
N VAL A 95 -14.37 19.64 -18.76
CA VAL A 95 -14.47 18.88 -20.02
C VAL A 95 -13.79 19.70 -21.11
N ASP A 96 -12.69 19.18 -21.64
CA ASP A 96 -11.99 19.77 -22.78
C ASP A 96 -12.31 18.95 -24.04
N SER A 97 -13.16 19.51 -24.90
CA SER A 97 -13.54 18.87 -26.16
C SER A 97 -12.39 18.77 -27.16
N SER A 98 -11.34 19.59 -27.04
CA SER A 98 -10.21 19.59 -27.97
C SER A 98 -9.24 18.43 -27.74
N THR A 99 -9.07 18.03 -26.48
CA THR A 99 -8.21 16.91 -26.07
C THR A 99 -8.99 15.67 -25.64
N VAL A 100 -10.32 15.76 -25.59
CA VAL A 100 -11.22 14.73 -25.03
C VAL A 100 -10.91 14.44 -23.55
N ALA A 101 -10.19 15.34 -22.87
CA ALA A 101 -9.85 15.19 -21.47
C ALA A 101 -11.03 15.57 -20.59
N VAL A 102 -11.30 14.72 -19.60
CA VAL A 102 -12.26 14.99 -18.54
C VAL A 102 -11.50 15.06 -17.23
N GLY A 103 -11.87 15.98 -16.36
CA GLY A 103 -11.21 16.16 -15.06
C GLY A 103 -12.11 16.81 -14.01
N LEU A 104 -11.58 16.94 -12.80
CA LEU A 104 -12.23 17.62 -11.68
C LEU A 104 -11.42 18.85 -11.30
N ILE A 105 -12.10 19.98 -11.18
CA ILE A 105 -11.57 21.19 -10.57
C ILE A 105 -11.82 21.08 -9.07
N ARG A 106 -10.75 21.17 -8.28
CA ARG A 106 -10.81 21.16 -6.81
C ARG A 106 -10.29 22.48 -6.27
N LYS A 107 -10.56 22.73 -4.99
CA LYS A 107 -10.23 24.01 -4.33
C LYS A 107 -8.77 24.45 -4.49
N LYS A 108 -7.83 23.51 -4.42
CA LYS A 108 -6.38 23.78 -4.50
C LYS A 108 -5.63 22.82 -5.44
N SER A 109 -6.35 22.06 -6.27
CA SER A 109 -5.77 21.04 -7.15
C SER A 109 -6.69 20.76 -8.34
N VAL A 110 -6.18 20.01 -9.32
CA VAL A 110 -6.94 19.48 -10.46
C VAL A 110 -6.72 17.98 -10.53
N SER A 111 -7.73 17.23 -10.95
CA SER A 111 -7.62 15.80 -11.24
C SER A 111 -8.04 15.54 -12.67
N LEU A 112 -7.43 14.54 -13.33
CA LEU A 112 -7.80 14.09 -14.66
C LEU A 112 -8.27 12.64 -14.57
N PHE A 113 -9.28 12.30 -15.36
CA PHE A 113 -9.71 10.92 -15.51
C PHE A 113 -8.81 10.22 -16.54
N ARG A 114 -8.48 8.97 -16.24
CA ARG A 114 -7.81 8.05 -17.15
C ARG A 114 -8.52 6.70 -17.09
N SER A 115 -8.44 5.93 -18.16
CA SER A 115 -8.81 4.53 -18.10
C SER A 115 -7.87 3.78 -17.16
N LEU A 116 -8.41 2.72 -16.56
CA LEU A 116 -7.61 1.73 -15.84
C LEU A 116 -6.75 0.94 -16.82
N GLU A 117 -5.53 0.63 -16.43
CA GLU A 117 -4.66 -0.34 -17.11
C GLU A 117 -5.08 -1.77 -16.77
N ASP A 118 -4.64 -2.74 -17.57
CA ASP A 118 -5.06 -4.14 -17.43
C ASP A 118 -4.83 -4.68 -16.01
N ILE A 119 -3.67 -4.39 -15.40
CA ILE A 119 -3.37 -4.83 -14.03
C ILE A 119 -4.32 -4.21 -12.99
N GLU A 120 -4.76 -2.97 -13.19
CA GLU A 120 -5.67 -2.31 -12.26
C GLU A 120 -7.08 -2.92 -12.37
N ARG A 121 -7.52 -3.26 -13.60
CA ARG A 121 -8.78 -3.97 -13.82
C ARG A 121 -8.76 -5.36 -13.19
N ILE A 122 -7.65 -6.09 -13.31
CA ILE A 122 -7.50 -7.42 -12.72
C ILE A 122 -7.59 -7.35 -11.19
N VAL A 123 -6.98 -6.34 -10.57
CA VAL A 123 -6.88 -6.21 -9.11
C VAL A 123 -8.14 -5.62 -8.47
N GLU A 124 -8.81 -4.66 -9.11
CA GLU A 124 -10.09 -4.11 -8.60
C GLU A 124 -11.22 -5.15 -8.62
N GLY A 125 -11.03 -6.23 -9.39
CA GLY A 125 -11.94 -7.36 -9.48
C GLY A 125 -13.16 -7.06 -10.34
N PRO A 126 -13.91 -8.09 -10.78
CA PRO A 126 -15.19 -7.86 -11.42
C PRO A 126 -16.13 -7.24 -10.38
N SER A 127 -16.56 -5.99 -10.61
CA SER A 127 -17.76 -5.53 -9.93
C SER A 127 -18.92 -6.47 -10.31
N ASP A 128 -19.98 -6.55 -9.49
CA ASP A 128 -21.19 -7.37 -9.77
C ASP A 128 -21.85 -7.06 -11.13
N GLU A 129 -21.34 -6.09 -11.88
CA GLU A 129 -21.70 -5.83 -13.27
C GLU A 129 -20.97 -6.80 -14.20
N VAL A 130 -21.70 -7.84 -14.61
CA VAL A 130 -21.46 -8.87 -15.63
C VAL A 130 -20.77 -8.37 -16.93
N SER A 131 -20.64 -7.06 -17.14
CA SER A 131 -20.02 -6.44 -18.32
C SER A 131 -18.49 -6.27 -18.23
N GLU A 132 -17.87 -6.28 -17.04
CA GLU A 132 -16.40 -6.07 -16.90
C GLU A 132 -15.60 -7.39 -17.03
N LEU A 133 -16.27 -8.52 -16.84
CA LEU A 133 -15.69 -9.87 -16.99
C LEU A 133 -15.18 -10.12 -18.42
N ALA A 134 -15.88 -9.59 -19.43
CA ALA A 134 -15.52 -9.77 -20.84
C ALA A 134 -14.11 -9.24 -21.17
N SER A 135 -13.64 -8.19 -20.48
CA SER A 135 -12.32 -7.60 -20.72
C SER A 135 -11.16 -8.39 -20.11
N VAL A 136 -11.42 -9.12 -19.02
CA VAL A 136 -10.46 -10.05 -18.40
C VAL A 136 -10.49 -11.39 -19.13
N MET A 137 -11.66 -11.79 -19.65
CA MET A 137 -11.82 -12.96 -20.51
C MET A 137 -11.02 -12.84 -21.82
N ASP A 138 -10.88 -11.65 -22.40
CA ASP A 138 -10.02 -11.45 -23.58
C ASP A 138 -8.52 -11.70 -23.31
N LEU A 139 -8.09 -11.76 -22.04
CA LEU A 139 -6.69 -12.01 -21.66
C LEU A 139 -6.34 -13.49 -21.55
N PHE A 140 -7.33 -14.38 -21.47
CA PHE A 140 -7.15 -15.84 -21.34
C PHE A 140 -7.99 -16.57 -22.38
N ASP A 141 -7.39 -17.58 -23.02
CA ASP A 141 -8.01 -18.29 -24.14
C ASP A 141 -9.07 -19.32 -23.66
N ASP A 142 -9.14 -19.61 -22.35
CA ASP A 142 -10.01 -20.62 -21.74
C ASP A 142 -10.83 -20.04 -20.57
N ASP A 143 -12.15 -20.25 -20.62
CA ASP A 143 -13.12 -19.90 -19.56
C ASP A 143 -12.70 -20.52 -18.21
N ILE A 144 -12.07 -21.70 -18.23
CA ILE A 144 -11.61 -22.39 -17.02
C ILE A 144 -10.41 -21.66 -16.39
N GLU A 145 -9.48 -21.14 -17.19
CA GLU A 145 -8.33 -20.38 -16.69
C GLU A 145 -8.78 -19.05 -16.05
N CYS A 146 -9.77 -18.39 -16.65
CA CYS A 146 -10.42 -17.22 -16.06
C CYS A 146 -11.03 -17.55 -14.68
N GLU A 147 -11.76 -18.65 -14.60
CA GLU A 147 -12.39 -19.10 -13.36
C GLU A 147 -11.39 -19.46 -12.26
N ILE A 148 -10.23 -20.01 -12.64
CA ILE A 148 -9.11 -20.30 -11.72
C ILE A 148 -8.47 -18.98 -11.26
N LEU A 149 -8.26 -18.03 -12.17
CA LEU A 149 -7.69 -16.72 -11.85
C LEU A 149 -8.56 -15.96 -10.83
N ILE A 150 -9.88 -15.93 -11.02
CA ILE A 150 -10.80 -15.25 -10.11
C ILE A 150 -10.70 -15.87 -8.71
N GLU A 151 -10.66 -17.20 -8.61
CA GLU A 151 -10.52 -17.90 -7.33
C GLU A 151 -9.15 -17.64 -6.69
N LEU A 152 -8.09 -17.63 -7.50
CA LEU A 152 -6.73 -17.31 -7.06
C LEU A 152 -6.63 -15.89 -6.51
N LEU A 153 -7.17 -14.90 -7.22
CA LEU A 153 -7.19 -13.50 -6.77
C LEU A 153 -8.00 -13.34 -5.49
N ARG A 154 -9.08 -14.09 -5.32
CA ARG A 154 -9.85 -14.11 -4.06
C ARG A 154 -9.02 -14.67 -2.91
N CYS A 155 -8.28 -15.75 -3.12
CA CYS A 155 -7.34 -16.31 -2.14
C CYS A 155 -6.27 -15.27 -1.74
N VAL A 156 -5.62 -14.66 -2.73
CA VAL A 156 -4.55 -13.67 -2.53
C VAL A 156 -5.07 -12.39 -1.85
N THR A 157 -6.27 -11.93 -2.21
CA THR A 157 -6.88 -10.74 -1.62
C THR A 157 -7.32 -10.99 -0.18
N SER A 158 -7.94 -12.15 0.10
CA SER A 158 -8.29 -12.55 1.47
C SER A 158 -7.05 -12.58 2.37
N PHE A 159 -5.95 -13.09 1.82
CA PHE A 159 -4.65 -13.14 2.46
C PHE A 159 -4.09 -11.74 2.76
N SER A 160 -4.04 -10.85 1.76
CA SER A 160 -3.44 -9.52 1.92
C SER A 160 -4.28 -8.55 2.77
N GLN A 161 -5.61 -8.67 2.72
CA GLN A 161 -6.51 -7.87 3.56
C GLN A 161 -6.26 -8.08 5.06
N GLN A 162 -5.95 -9.31 5.47
CA GLN A 162 -5.77 -9.63 6.89
C GLN A 162 -4.40 -9.22 7.44
N LEU A 163 -3.37 -9.16 6.61
CA LEU A 163 -2.07 -8.58 6.97
C LEU A 163 -2.10 -7.04 7.04
N GLY A 164 -3.03 -6.43 6.29
CA GLY A 164 -3.16 -4.99 6.17
C GLY A 164 -1.99 -4.34 5.43
N LYS A 165 -2.09 -3.03 5.21
CA LYS A 165 -1.09 -2.27 4.43
C LYS A 165 0.18 -1.92 5.21
N THR A 166 0.27 -2.31 6.48
CA THR A 166 1.46 -2.07 7.32
C THR A 166 2.62 -2.95 6.87
N ALA A 167 2.36 -4.24 6.62
CA ALA A 167 3.38 -5.20 6.20
C ALA A 167 4.06 -4.78 4.89
N SER A 168 3.28 -4.43 3.88
CA SER A 168 3.80 -3.94 2.59
C SER A 168 4.56 -2.62 2.72
N SER A 169 4.16 -1.73 3.63
CA SER A 169 4.86 -0.47 3.88
C SER A 169 6.23 -0.70 4.54
N ILE A 170 6.32 -1.64 5.50
CA ILE A 170 7.58 -2.03 6.14
C ILE A 170 8.52 -2.66 5.11
N PHE A 171 8.01 -3.57 4.28
CA PHE A 171 8.78 -4.19 3.22
C PHE A 171 9.29 -3.15 2.22
N TYR A 172 8.42 -2.26 1.74
CA TYR A 172 8.81 -1.18 0.82
C TYR A 172 9.91 -0.29 1.38
N GLU A 173 9.82 0.08 2.67
CA GLU A 173 10.85 0.88 3.31
C GLU A 173 12.20 0.14 3.41
N SER A 174 12.16 -1.16 3.70
CA SER A 174 13.38 -1.99 3.78
C SER A 174 14.13 -2.11 2.45
N LEU A 175 13.44 -1.95 1.31
CA LEU A 175 14.06 -1.98 -0.02
C LEU A 175 14.80 -0.67 -0.37
N LEU A 176 14.42 0.45 0.25
CA LEU A 176 14.87 1.79 -0.15
C LEU A 176 15.87 2.42 0.82
N THR A 177 15.85 1.99 2.07
CA THR A 177 16.73 2.51 3.12
C THR A 177 17.78 1.45 3.45
N ALA A 178 19.02 1.86 3.80
CA ALA A 178 20.05 0.93 4.25
C ALA A 178 19.47 0.03 5.35
N PRO A 179 19.47 -1.30 5.17
CA PRO A 179 18.55 -2.16 5.91
C PRO A 179 18.97 -2.26 7.38
N ALA A 180 18.15 -1.69 8.27
CA ALA A 180 18.13 -2.10 9.67
C ALA A 180 17.54 -3.53 9.83
N ILE A 181 16.72 -3.96 8.86
CA ILE A 181 16.09 -5.28 8.76
C ILE A 181 16.14 -5.72 7.30
N SER A 182 16.52 -6.97 7.04
CA SER A 182 16.52 -7.54 5.69
C SER A 182 15.09 -7.74 5.17
N SER A 183 14.87 -7.50 3.88
CA SER A 183 13.59 -7.75 3.21
C SER A 183 13.19 -9.23 3.27
N GLU A 184 14.14 -10.15 3.19
CA GLU A 184 13.91 -11.60 3.35
C GLU A 184 13.43 -11.95 4.77
N ASP A 185 13.99 -11.29 5.79
CA ASP A 185 13.62 -11.52 7.18
C ASP A 185 12.19 -11.04 7.44
N ILE A 186 11.77 -9.95 6.79
CA ILE A 186 10.39 -9.45 6.84
C ILE A 186 9.43 -10.48 6.23
N VAL A 187 9.74 -11.02 5.06
CA VAL A 187 8.92 -12.06 4.40
C VAL A 187 8.82 -13.29 5.29
N LYS A 188 9.96 -13.83 5.76
CA LYS A 188 10.00 -15.00 6.67
C LYS A 188 9.22 -14.76 7.96
N CYS A 189 9.33 -13.56 8.53
CA CYS A 189 8.60 -13.18 9.73
C CYS A 189 7.09 -13.22 9.49
N ILE A 190 6.62 -12.61 8.40
CA ILE A 190 5.19 -12.57 8.05
C ILE A 190 4.65 -13.97 7.76
N VAL A 191 5.36 -14.76 6.95
CA VAL A 191 4.94 -16.13 6.64
C VAL A 191 4.87 -16.98 7.92
N LYS A 192 5.88 -16.89 8.80
CA LYS A 192 5.87 -17.58 10.08
C LYS A 192 4.69 -17.17 10.98
N ILE A 193 4.32 -15.88 10.99
CA ILE A 193 3.14 -15.40 11.73
C ILE A 193 1.87 -16.06 11.18
N LEU A 194 1.76 -16.19 9.86
CA LEU A 194 0.62 -16.80 9.19
C LEU A 194 0.53 -18.31 9.44
N GLU A 195 1.66 -19.01 9.44
CA GLU A 195 1.72 -20.43 9.77
C GLU A 195 1.35 -20.71 11.22
N THR A 196 2.01 -20.01 12.15
CA THR A 196 1.93 -20.32 13.58
C THR A 196 0.78 -19.61 14.28
N GLY A 197 0.16 -18.63 13.60
CA GLY A 197 -0.83 -17.72 14.18
C GLY A 197 -0.26 -16.87 15.32
N TYR A 198 1.06 -16.69 15.37
CA TYR A 198 1.78 -16.12 16.50
C TYR A 198 2.95 -15.24 16.05
N CYS A 199 3.04 -14.05 16.63
CA CYS A 199 4.17 -13.14 16.45
C CYS A 199 4.96 -13.14 17.77
N ILE A 200 6.25 -13.53 17.76
CA ILE A 200 7.08 -13.42 18.96
C ILE A 200 7.27 -11.93 19.26
N SER A 201 6.55 -11.40 20.25
CA SER A 201 6.85 -10.09 20.80
C SER A 201 8.20 -10.18 21.53
N GLY A 202 9.16 -9.34 21.15
CA GLY A 202 10.43 -9.18 21.87
C GLY A 202 10.22 -8.76 23.34
N PRO A 203 11.28 -8.72 24.16
CA PRO A 203 11.14 -8.53 25.60
C PRO A 203 10.43 -7.22 25.87
N VAL A 204 9.26 -7.35 26.50
CA VAL A 204 8.40 -6.28 27.00
C VAL A 204 9.28 -5.27 27.73
N LEU A 205 9.42 -4.06 27.17
CA LEU A 205 9.94 -2.93 27.93
C LEU A 205 8.98 -2.73 29.11
N GLN A 206 9.42 -3.16 30.28
CA GLN A 206 8.72 -3.02 31.55
C GLN A 206 8.57 -1.54 31.90
N SER A 207 7.63 -0.84 31.26
CA SER A 207 7.26 0.52 31.66
C SER A 207 5.86 0.88 31.16
N SER A 208 4.85 0.13 31.57
CA SER A 208 3.53 0.74 31.75
C SER A 208 2.85 0.20 33.01
N THR A 209 2.47 1.17 33.84
CA THR A 209 1.93 1.07 35.18
C THR A 209 0.66 0.23 35.23
N PHE A 210 0.51 -0.53 36.32
CA PHE A 210 -0.68 -1.24 36.80
C PHE A 210 -2.01 -0.76 36.18
N GLY A 211 -2.56 -1.52 35.23
CA GLY A 211 -3.89 -1.30 34.63
C GLY A 211 -3.99 -1.76 33.17
N ASP A 212 -2.91 -1.65 32.40
CA ASP A 212 -2.94 -1.83 30.93
C ASP A 212 -2.55 -3.25 30.46
N HIS A 213 -2.05 -4.08 31.37
CA HIS A 213 -1.60 -5.45 31.05
C HIS A 213 -2.75 -6.39 30.69
N THR A 214 -3.94 -6.21 31.28
CA THR A 214 -5.11 -7.03 30.95
C THR A 214 -5.66 -6.70 29.56
N ILE A 215 -5.63 -5.42 29.18
CA ILE A 215 -6.06 -4.95 27.85
C ILE A 215 -5.08 -5.44 26.78
N PHE A 216 -3.77 -5.34 27.04
CA PHE A 216 -2.73 -5.86 26.15
C PHE A 216 -2.84 -7.37 25.94
N LEU A 217 -2.97 -8.15 27.02
CA LEU A 217 -3.12 -9.60 26.96
C LEU A 217 -4.42 -10.01 26.25
N GLN A 218 -5.53 -9.29 26.49
CA GLN A 218 -6.80 -9.56 25.81
C GLN A 218 -6.71 -9.27 24.31
N LYS A 219 -6.01 -8.19 23.93
CA LYS A 219 -5.74 -7.85 22.53
C LYS A 219 -4.87 -8.91 21.85
N GLU A 220 -3.81 -9.36 22.51
CA GLU A 220 -2.95 -10.43 22.02
C GLU A 220 -3.73 -11.73 21.81
N LEU A 221 -4.60 -12.11 22.75
CA LEU A 221 -5.48 -13.28 22.60
C LEU A 221 -6.47 -13.13 21.44
N THR A 222 -7.04 -11.94 21.22
CA THR A 222 -7.90 -11.69 20.05
C THR A 222 -7.13 -11.74 18.74
N ASP A 223 -5.89 -11.26 18.73
CA ASP A 223 -5.02 -11.28 17.56
C ASP A 223 -4.59 -12.73 17.24
N HIS A 224 -4.32 -13.56 18.24
CA HIS A 224 -4.09 -14.99 18.02
C HIS A 224 -5.32 -15.71 17.47
N ARG A 225 -6.50 -15.37 17.97
CA ARG A 225 -7.75 -15.98 17.49
C ARG A 225 -8.03 -15.60 16.04
N SER A 226 -7.81 -14.34 15.66
CA SER A 226 -7.98 -13.90 14.28
C SER A 226 -6.96 -14.56 13.36
N LEU A 227 -5.68 -14.65 13.76
CA LEU A 227 -4.64 -15.30 12.96
C LEU A 227 -4.87 -16.81 12.79
N ARG A 228 -5.39 -17.52 13.80
CA ARG A 228 -5.76 -18.93 13.64
C ARG A 228 -6.95 -19.10 12.69
N LYS A 229 -7.94 -18.21 12.79
CA LYS A 229 -9.08 -18.21 11.87
C LYS A 229 -8.62 -17.96 10.43
N LEU A 230 -7.72 -16.99 10.23
CA LEU A 230 -7.07 -16.70 8.95
C LEU A 230 -6.44 -17.95 8.34
N SER A 231 -5.62 -18.66 9.11
CA SER A 231 -4.92 -19.86 8.65
C SER A 231 -5.88 -20.95 8.18
N VAL A 232 -6.99 -21.17 8.90
CA VAL A 232 -8.04 -22.12 8.50
C VAL A 232 -8.78 -21.64 7.25
N ASP A 233 -9.18 -20.38 7.19
CA ASP A 233 -9.91 -19.80 6.05
C ASP A 233 -9.04 -19.84 4.77
N MET A 234 -7.73 -19.58 4.90
CA MET A 234 -6.73 -19.71 3.83
C MET A 234 -6.63 -21.14 3.33
N PHE A 235 -6.49 -22.11 4.24
CA PHE A 235 -6.42 -23.52 3.86
C PHE A 235 -7.67 -23.98 3.10
N LEU A 236 -8.86 -23.59 3.56
CA LEU A 236 -10.12 -23.90 2.88
C LEU A 236 -10.21 -23.25 1.49
N SER A 237 -9.75 -22.01 1.37
CA SER A 237 -9.72 -21.28 0.09
C SER A 237 -8.75 -21.96 -0.90
N LEU A 238 -7.58 -22.40 -0.42
CA LEU A 238 -6.62 -23.16 -1.21
C LEU A 238 -7.16 -24.53 -1.66
N GLN A 239 -7.88 -25.24 -0.79
CA GLN A 239 -8.55 -26.47 -1.18
C GLN A 239 -9.65 -26.23 -2.22
N GLY A 240 -10.40 -25.13 -2.10
CA GLY A 240 -11.37 -24.70 -3.10
C GLY A 240 -10.71 -24.44 -4.45
N LEU A 241 -9.62 -23.67 -4.46
CA LEU A 241 -8.81 -23.39 -5.64
C LEU A 241 -8.26 -24.68 -6.28
N TYR A 242 -7.67 -25.58 -5.49
CA TYR A 242 -7.15 -26.85 -5.98
C TYR A 242 -8.25 -27.73 -6.59
N LYS A 243 -9.40 -27.84 -5.91
CA LYS A 243 -10.55 -28.60 -6.40
C LYS A 243 -11.06 -28.06 -7.74
N LYS A 244 -11.03 -26.73 -7.92
CA LYS A 244 -11.44 -26.07 -9.16
C LYS A 244 -10.42 -26.27 -10.28
N ALA A 245 -9.14 -26.10 -9.97
CA ALA A 245 -8.07 -26.22 -10.95
C ALA A 245 -7.72 -27.67 -11.31
N SER A 246 -8.10 -28.65 -10.50
CA SER A 246 -7.77 -30.09 -10.61
C SER A 246 -6.28 -30.46 -10.44
N THR A 247 -5.35 -29.58 -10.80
CA THR A 247 -3.90 -29.78 -10.66
C THR A 247 -3.19 -28.49 -10.24
N TRP A 248 -2.08 -28.63 -9.52
CA TRP A 248 -1.20 -27.49 -9.18
C TRP A 248 -0.53 -26.88 -10.41
N ASP A 249 -0.21 -27.70 -11.43
CA ASP A 249 0.34 -27.26 -12.70
C ASP A 249 -0.53 -26.16 -13.36
N LYS A 250 -1.86 -26.37 -13.40
CA LYS A 250 -2.79 -25.37 -13.93
C LYS A 250 -2.80 -24.07 -13.13
N ILE A 251 -2.76 -24.15 -11.80
CA ILE A 251 -2.69 -22.96 -10.93
C ILE A 251 -1.40 -22.19 -11.20
N LEU A 252 -0.26 -22.88 -11.29
CA LEU A 252 1.04 -22.27 -11.55
C LEU A 252 1.11 -21.63 -12.93
N ASN A 253 0.52 -22.25 -13.96
CA ASN A 253 0.43 -21.66 -15.30
C ASN A 253 -0.40 -20.37 -15.30
N VAL A 254 -1.52 -20.34 -14.57
CA VAL A 254 -2.34 -19.12 -14.41
C VAL A 254 -1.56 -18.04 -13.65
N ILE A 255 -0.82 -18.39 -12.60
CA ILE A 255 0.06 -17.46 -11.87
C ILE A 255 1.12 -16.90 -12.82
N GLU A 256 1.80 -17.74 -13.60
CA GLU A 256 2.81 -17.31 -14.55
C GLU A 256 2.22 -16.35 -15.60
N GLY A 257 1.03 -16.66 -16.12
CA GLY A 257 0.27 -15.79 -17.01
C GLY A 257 0.03 -14.41 -16.40
N LEU A 258 -0.41 -14.37 -15.14
CA LEU A 258 -0.65 -13.13 -14.41
C LEU A 258 0.65 -12.33 -14.16
N LEU A 259 1.74 -13.00 -13.78
CA LEU A 259 3.01 -12.34 -13.49
C LEU A 259 3.55 -11.56 -14.70
N LYS A 260 3.20 -11.94 -15.94
CA LYS A 260 3.56 -11.19 -17.15
C LYS A 260 2.99 -9.76 -17.16
N PHE A 261 1.85 -9.52 -16.52
CA PHE A 261 1.24 -8.19 -16.38
C PHE A 261 1.90 -7.34 -15.30
N LEU A 262 2.61 -7.95 -14.35
CA LEU A 262 3.33 -7.24 -13.29
C LEU A 262 4.70 -6.72 -13.74
N VAL A 263 5.19 -7.18 -14.90
CA VAL A 263 6.46 -6.72 -15.46
C VAL A 263 6.26 -5.37 -16.16
N PRO A 264 6.93 -4.30 -15.71
CA PRO A 264 6.81 -2.99 -16.35
C PRO A 264 7.29 -3.05 -17.81
N GLN A 265 6.40 -2.78 -18.76
CA GLN A 265 6.78 -2.66 -20.16
C GLN A 265 7.47 -1.31 -20.39
N LYS A 266 8.77 -1.33 -20.71
CA LYS A 266 9.52 -0.11 -21.04
C LYS A 266 9.07 0.45 -22.38
N ARG A 267 8.06 1.31 -22.39
CA ARG A 267 7.70 2.12 -23.57
C ARG A 267 8.55 3.39 -23.58
N MET A 268 9.60 3.42 -24.39
CA MET A 268 10.38 4.64 -24.61
C MET A 268 9.61 5.58 -25.53
N LEU A 269 8.86 6.51 -24.93
CA LEU A 269 8.37 7.69 -25.66
C LEU A 269 9.57 8.61 -25.88
N LYS A 270 9.86 8.95 -27.15
CA LYS A 270 10.85 9.97 -27.51
C LYS A 270 10.27 11.33 -27.09
N PHE A 271 10.55 11.74 -25.86
CA PHE A 271 10.38 13.13 -25.46
C PHE A 271 11.67 13.88 -25.79
N ASP A 272 11.55 15.02 -26.45
CA ASP A 272 12.68 15.93 -26.61
C ASP A 272 13.22 16.30 -25.23
N THR A 273 14.48 15.96 -25.00
CA THR A 273 15.18 16.04 -23.70
C THR A 273 15.36 17.47 -23.16
N GLU A 274 14.84 18.48 -23.86
CA GLU A 274 14.96 19.90 -23.51
C GLU A 274 13.76 20.48 -22.74
N MET A 275 12.64 19.74 -22.57
CA MET A 275 11.50 20.31 -21.84
C MET A 275 11.69 20.28 -20.32
N SER A 276 11.82 21.48 -19.73
CA SER A 276 11.57 21.76 -18.31
C SER A 276 10.29 21.07 -17.83
N SER A 277 10.24 20.63 -16.56
CA SER A 277 9.08 19.99 -15.93
C SER A 277 7.77 20.72 -16.24
N ASN A 278 7.02 20.24 -17.22
CA ASN A 278 5.73 20.79 -17.62
C ASN A 278 4.60 20.00 -16.96
N ILE A 279 3.37 20.52 -17.03
CA ILE A 279 2.19 19.86 -16.45
C ILE A 279 2.03 18.41 -16.96
N ASN A 280 2.35 18.16 -18.24
CA ASN A 280 2.30 16.83 -18.84
C ASN A 280 3.26 15.85 -18.15
N SER A 281 4.49 16.28 -17.86
CA SER A 281 5.46 15.45 -17.13
C SER A 281 4.97 15.09 -15.72
N SER A 282 4.31 16.04 -15.03
CA SER A 282 3.72 15.79 -13.72
C SER A 282 2.58 14.77 -13.81
N ILE A 283 1.65 14.94 -14.76
CA ILE A 283 0.55 13.99 -15.01
C ILE A 283 1.10 12.59 -15.28
N MET A 284 2.13 12.47 -16.13
CA MET A 284 2.77 11.20 -16.44
C MET A 284 3.42 10.54 -15.23
N VAL A 285 4.09 11.32 -14.37
CA VAL A 285 4.67 10.78 -13.12
C VAL A 285 3.56 10.30 -12.20
N HIS A 286 2.47 11.05 -12.05
CA HIS A 286 1.34 10.66 -11.20
C HIS A 286 0.64 9.39 -11.71
N SER A 287 0.36 9.28 -13.02
CA SER A 287 -0.26 8.08 -13.59
C SER A 287 0.66 6.88 -13.51
N SER A 288 1.93 7.03 -13.88
CA SER A 288 2.92 5.93 -13.81
C SER A 288 3.11 5.45 -12.38
N TYR A 289 3.12 6.37 -11.41
CA TYR A 289 3.22 6.00 -10.00
C TYR A 289 2.01 5.17 -9.54
N GLN A 290 0.78 5.55 -9.93
CA GLN A 290 -0.42 4.78 -9.57
C GLN A 290 -0.36 3.34 -10.09
N ILE A 291 -0.01 3.18 -11.37
CA ILE A 291 0.11 1.86 -12.01
C ILE A 291 1.23 1.05 -11.34
N ALA A 292 2.41 1.65 -11.15
CA ALA A 292 3.54 1.00 -10.49
C ALA A 292 3.23 0.59 -9.05
N LYS A 293 2.42 1.39 -8.34
CA LYS A 293 1.96 1.05 -6.99
C LYS A 293 1.07 -0.19 -7.00
N VAL A 294 0.11 -0.28 -7.93
CA VAL A 294 -0.75 -1.47 -8.06
C VAL A 294 0.08 -2.70 -8.43
N MET A 295 1.03 -2.56 -9.35
CA MET A 295 1.97 -3.64 -9.70
C MET A 295 2.79 -4.09 -8.49
N PHE A 296 3.32 -3.15 -7.70
CA PHE A 296 4.10 -3.45 -6.51
C PHE A 296 3.26 -4.15 -5.42
N GLU A 297 2.09 -3.61 -5.10
CA GLU A 297 1.19 -4.21 -4.09
C GLU A 297 0.74 -5.61 -4.51
N SER A 298 0.42 -5.81 -5.79
CA SER A 298 0.08 -7.13 -6.33
C SER A 298 1.26 -8.10 -6.27
N SER A 299 2.45 -7.65 -6.68
CA SER A 299 3.67 -8.48 -6.63
C SER A 299 4.00 -8.90 -5.20
N TRP A 300 3.82 -7.99 -4.25
CA TRP A 300 3.98 -8.27 -2.82
C TRP A 300 3.00 -9.33 -2.33
N ASP A 301 1.71 -9.18 -2.68
CA ASP A 301 0.68 -10.12 -2.28
C ASP A 301 0.96 -11.53 -2.84
N PHE A 302 1.38 -11.63 -4.11
CA PHE A 302 1.79 -12.90 -4.72
C PHE A 302 3.07 -13.48 -4.13
N LEU A 303 4.07 -12.64 -3.82
CA LEU A 303 5.30 -13.10 -3.16
C LEU A 303 4.98 -13.77 -1.83
N LEU A 304 4.14 -13.14 -1.01
CA LEU A 304 3.77 -13.70 0.28
C LEU A 304 2.91 -14.96 0.13
N PHE A 305 1.96 -14.97 -0.81
CA PHE A 305 1.13 -16.14 -1.10
C PHE A 305 1.96 -17.34 -1.54
N LEU A 306 2.89 -17.15 -2.49
CA LEU A 306 3.79 -18.19 -2.97
C LEU A 306 4.74 -18.67 -1.88
N SER A 307 5.28 -17.75 -1.08
CA SER A 307 6.16 -18.11 0.05
C SER A 307 5.41 -18.96 1.08
N TYR A 308 4.16 -18.59 1.39
CA TYR A 308 3.29 -19.38 2.25
C TYR A 308 3.00 -20.77 1.65
N LEU A 309 2.69 -20.87 0.36
CA LEU A 309 2.46 -22.15 -0.32
C LEU A 309 3.65 -23.10 -0.25
N VAL A 310 4.87 -22.57 -0.43
CA VAL A 310 6.10 -23.36 -0.32
C VAL A 310 6.25 -23.91 1.10
N ASP A 311 6.01 -23.09 2.11
CA ASP A 311 6.14 -23.48 3.51
C ASP A 311 5.10 -24.54 3.93
N ILE A 312 3.87 -24.46 3.41
CA ILE A 312 2.83 -25.49 3.68
C ILE A 312 2.79 -26.62 2.65
N SER A 313 3.74 -26.72 1.73
CA SER A 313 3.73 -27.66 0.59
C SER A 313 3.40 -29.11 1.00
N GLY A 314 3.96 -29.58 2.11
CA GLY A 314 3.69 -30.92 2.66
C GLY A 314 2.24 -31.15 3.14
N GLN A 315 1.50 -30.09 3.43
CA GLN A 315 0.08 -30.16 3.85
C GLN A 315 -0.89 -30.07 2.66
N VAL A 316 -0.47 -29.44 1.56
CA VAL A 316 -1.32 -29.22 0.38
C VAL A 316 -1.01 -30.15 -0.79
N SER A 317 -0.17 -31.18 -0.55
CA SER A 317 0.21 -32.19 -1.56
C SER A 317 0.74 -31.55 -2.84
N LEU A 318 1.56 -30.50 -2.67
CA LEU A 318 2.27 -29.82 -3.76
C LEU A 318 3.43 -30.71 -4.28
#